data_AF-A0A8J6I835-F1
#
_entry.id   AF-A0A8J6I835-F1
#
_cell.length_a   1.000
_cell.length_b   1.000
_cell.length_c   1.000
_cell.angle_alpha   90.00
_cell.angle_beta   90.00
_cell.angle_gamma   90.00
#
_symmetry.space_group_name_H-M   'P 1'
#
loop_
_entity.id
_entity.type
_entity.pdbx_description
1 polymer ?
#
loop_
_entity_poly.entity_id
_entity_poly.type
_entity_poly.pdbx_seq_one_letter_code
_entity_poly.pdbx_strand_id
1 'polypeptide(L)' 'MGFDDKIKNKAEQAKGKIKEGAGKATDDERLEAEGKTDQTKGDLKQAG' A
#
# COMPACT_ATOMS: atom_id res chain seq x y z
N MET A 1 18.65 2.09 -13.89
CA MET A 1 17.52 2.68 -13.16
C MET A 1 16.24 2.23 -13.86
N GLY A 2 15.46 1.30 -13.28
CA GLY A 2 14.22 0.84 -13.95
C GLY A 2 13.60 -0.44 -13.39
N PHE A 3 14.37 -1.28 -12.70
CA PHE A 3 13.85 -2.47 -12.04
C PHE A 3 13.50 -2.20 -10.56
N ASP A 4 14.41 -1.55 -9.83
CA ASP A 4 14.20 -1.14 -8.44
C ASP A 4 12.98 -0.23 -8.24
N ASP A 5 12.71 0.67 -9.19
CA ASP A 5 11.60 1.60 -9.12
C ASP A 5 10.24 0.89 -9.28
N LYS A 6 10.13 -0.01 -10.26
CA LYS A 6 8.95 -0.85 -10.46
C LYS A 6 8.74 -1.83 -9.30
N ILE A 7 9.82 -2.38 -8.75
CA ILE A 7 9.75 -3.28 -7.60
C ILE A 7 9.30 -2.52 -6.36
N LYS A 8 9.85 -1.33 -6.08
CA LYS A 8 9.41 -0.49 -4.96
C LYS A 8 7.94 -0.14 -5.07
N ASN A 9 7.49 0.27 -6.26
CA ASN A 9 6.09 0.63 -6.47
C ASN A 9 5.15 -0.57 -6.25
N LYS A 10 5.52 -1.76 -6.77
CA LYS A 10 4.80 -3.00 -6.48
C LYS A 10 4.87 -3.42 -5.01
N ALA A 11 6.00 -3.20 -4.35
CA ALA A 11 6.19 -3.53 -2.95
C ALA A 11 5.34 -2.64 -2.05
N GLU A 12 5.25 -1.33 -2.32
CA GLU A 12 4.35 -0.40 -1.61
C GLU A 12 2.88 -0.79 -1.80
N GLN A 13 2.45 -1.10 -3.05
CA GLN A 13 1.10 -1.62 -3.28
C GLN A 13 0.82 -2.94 -2.53
N ALA A 14 1.78 -3.87 -2.54
CA ALA A 14 1.65 -5.13 -1.82
C ALA A 14 1.56 -4.89 -0.31
N LYS A 15 2.36 -3.97 0.24
CA LYS A 15 2.34 -3.60 1.66
C LYS A 15 1.01 -2.99 2.07
N GLY A 16 0.44 -2.12 1.24
CA GLY A 16 -0.88 -1.52 1.47
C GLY A 16 -1.98 -2.58 1.54
N LYS A 17 -2.01 -3.51 0.57
CA LYS A 17 -2.96 -4.64 0.55
C LYS A 17 -2.79 -5.59 1.74
N ILE A 18 -1.54 -5.83 2.15
CA ILE A 18 -1.25 -6.66 3.33
C ILE A 18 -1.76 -5.97 4.59
N LYS A 19 -1.53 -4.67 4.78
CA LYS A 19 -2.08 -3.92 5.92
C LYS A 19 -3.61 -3.91 5.92
N GLU A 20 -4.23 -3.72 4.76
CA GLU A 20 -5.69 -3.75 4.62
C GLU A 20 -6.28 -5.13 4.96
N GLY A 21 -5.68 -6.19 4.41
CA GLY A 21 -6.10 -7.57 4.69
C GLY A 21 -5.82 -8.00 6.13
N ALA A 22 -4.69 -7.60 6.69
CA ALA A 22 -4.35 -7.87 8.09
C ALA A 22 -5.29 -7.11 9.03
N GLY A 23 -5.56 -5.82 8.78
CA GLY A 23 -6.51 -5.01 9.54
C GLY A 23 -7.91 -5.61 9.54
N LYS A 24 -8.40 -6.07 8.37
CA LYS A 24 -9.67 -6.82 8.30
C LYS A 24 -9.66 -8.13 9.07
N ALA A 25 -8.56 -8.88 9.00
CA ALA A 25 -8.46 -10.17 9.66
C ALA A 25 -8.34 -10.05 11.20
N THR A 26 -7.73 -8.96 11.69
CA THR A 26 -7.54 -8.70 13.12
C THR A 26 -8.55 -7.73 13.70
N ASP A 27 -9.53 -7.26 12.92
CA ASP A 27 -10.49 -6.21 13.30
C ASP A 27 -9.79 -4.92 13.79
N ASP A 28 -8.66 -4.57 13.16
CA ASP A 28 -7.89 -3.37 13.48
C ASP A 28 -8.11 -2.30 12.38
N GLU A 29 -9.01 -1.36 12.67
CA GLU A 29 -9.37 -0.26 11.77
C GLU A 29 -8.18 0.63 11.39
N ARG A 30 -7.14 0.72 12.25
CA ARG A 30 -5.97 1.54 11.98
C ARG A 30 -5.10 0.90 10.90
N LEU A 31 -4.88 -0.41 10.98
CA LEU A 31 -4.19 -1.17 9.95
C LEU A 31 -4.93 -1.13 8.62
N GLU A 32 -6.26 -1.24 8.63
CA GLU A 32 -7.07 -1.12 7.42
C GLU A 32 -6.93 0.28 6.78
N ALA A 33 -7.14 1.33 7.58
CA ALA A 33 -7.04 2.71 7.14
C ALA A 33 -5.63 3.08 6.65
N GLU A 34 -4.58 2.59 7.31
CA GLU A 34 -3.19 2.77 6.86
C GLU A 34 -2.97 2.13 5.49
N GLY A 35 -3.40 0.87 5.30
CA GLY A 35 -3.25 0.17 4.02
C GLY A 35 -3.90 0.90 2.85
N LYS A 36 -5.13 1.38 3.07
CA LYS A 36 -5.92 2.13 2.09
C LYS A 36 -5.33 3.51 1.80
N THR A 37 -4.81 4.17 2.82
CA THR A 37 -4.12 5.47 2.69
C THR A 37 -2.81 5.34 1.93
N ASP A 38 -2.01 4.30 2.22
CA ASP A 38 -0.75 4.02 1.52
C ASP A 38 -0.99 3.78 0.02
N GLN A 39 -2.02 3.01 -0.33
CA GLN A 39 -2.42 2.81 -1.73
C GLN A 39 -2.77 4.13 -2.41
N THR A 40 -3.68 4.91 -1.81
CA THR A 40 -4.10 6.20 -2.36
C THR A 40 -2.91 7.15 -2.56
N LYS A 41 -1.98 7.18 -1.60
CA LYS A 41 -0.79 8.02 -1.66
C LYS A 41 0.21 7.55 -2.73
N GLY A 42 0.33 6.24 -2.93
CA GLY A 42 1.14 5.63 -3.99
C GLY A 42 0.59 5.95 -5.38
N ASP A 43 -0.73 5.81 -5.57
CA ASP A 43 -1.42 6.18 -6.81
C ASP A 43 -1.25 7.67 -7.13
N LEU A 44 -1.39 8.55 -6.12
CA LEU A 44 -1.15 9.99 -6.28
C LEU A 44 0.29 10.33 -6.64
N LYS A 45 1.28 9.63 -6.06
CA LYS A 45 2.70 9.79 -6.41
C LYS A 45 3.03 9.32 -7.82
N GLN A 46 2.31 8.32 -8.32
CA GLN A 46 2.54 7.75 -9.64
C GLN A 46 1.80 8.55 -10.74
N ALA A 47 0.74 9.26 -10.38
CA ALA A 47 -0.03 10.12 -11.27
C ALA A 47 0.58 11.54 -11.46
N GLY A 48 1.56 11.92 -10.63
CA GLY A 48 2.25 13.21 -10.67
C GLY A 48 3.62 13.18 -11.33
#